data_AF-A0A7L0D8F7-F1
#
_entry.id   AF-A0A7L0D8F7-F1
#
_cell.length_a   1.000
_cell.length_b   1.000
_cell.length_c   1.000
_cell.angle_alpha   90.00
_cell.angle_beta   90.00
_cell.angle_gamma   90.00
#
_symmetry.space_group_name_H-M   'P 1'
#
loop_
_entity.id
_entity.type
_entity.pdbx_description
1 polymer ?
#
loop_
_entity_poly.entity_id
_entity_poly.type
_entity_poly.pdbx_seq_one_letter_code
_entity_poly.pdbx_strand_id
1 'polypeptide(L)'
;LEIPVTILNVNDNSPVFPQGNLTVVIPEDTKVNTVIVPREEVSASDADMDTVYCELITVTGTDGYFAIKGVNNPTIYLQKALDFEKFNMTTLVLYARDRPVGSSDPTNTATATINVHIEQADTKPPWFKPCSFVNTDNSICISSGYTGTVNIYELSTEPLRLQPGPLFAVDPDYLINEKIVYSVVGGNAEKIFSVDSDTGNLTMKRAATSLDSYSLQVMAAQINNIQKYAIASVEIKVVGKNNHPPYFEKNTYYGTVFVNLVPGSFVFQSGNLSAPLKITAADDDFINV
;
A
#
# COMPACT_ATOMS: atom_id res chain seq x y z
N LEU A 1 24.53 58.93 -56.40
CA LEU A 1 23.56 57.90 -56.79
C LEU A 1 23.58 56.87 -55.67
N GLU A 2 22.49 56.74 -54.92
CA GLU A 2 22.39 55.74 -53.86
C GLU A 2 21.56 54.57 -54.40
N ILE A 3 22.07 53.35 -54.26
CA ILE A 3 21.38 52.12 -54.67
C ILE A 3 20.89 51.44 -53.39
N PRO A 4 19.58 51.46 -53.09
CA PRO A 4 19.06 50.75 -51.94
C PRO A 4 19.11 49.23 -52.23
N VAL A 5 19.87 48.50 -51.42
CA VAL A 5 19.90 47.03 -51.40
C VAL A 5 19.10 46.58 -50.19
N THR A 6 18.12 45.70 -50.41
CA THR A 6 17.33 45.10 -49.33
C THR A 6 17.63 43.60 -49.29
N ILE A 7 18.01 43.09 -48.12
CA ILE A 7 18.21 41.66 -47.90
C ILE A 7 16.87 41.08 -47.44
N LEU A 8 16.40 40.05 -48.13
CA LEU A 8 15.19 39.33 -47.76
C LEU A 8 15.55 38.17 -46.85
N ASN A 9 14.81 38.04 -45.76
CA ASN A 9 14.89 36.88 -44.88
C ASN A 9 14.15 35.70 -45.52
N VAL A 10 14.79 34.53 -45.56
CA VAL A 10 14.26 33.29 -46.12
C VAL A 10 14.33 32.23 -45.02
N ASN A 11 13.33 31.36 -44.96
CA ASN A 11 13.25 30.30 -43.95
C ASN A 11 14.24 29.16 -44.26
N ASP A 12 15.52 29.35 -43.94
CA ASP A 12 16.62 28.42 -44.21
C ASP A 12 17.31 27.89 -42.94
N ASN A 13 16.84 28.28 -41.76
CA ASN A 13 17.29 27.78 -40.48
C ASN A 13 16.19 26.96 -39.78
N SER A 14 16.62 25.95 -39.02
CA SER A 14 15.71 25.19 -38.16
C SER A 14 15.59 25.84 -36.79
N PRO A 15 14.45 25.67 -36.10
CA PRO A 15 14.36 25.97 -34.68
C PRO A 15 15.44 25.19 -33.89
N VAL A 16 15.99 25.79 -32.83
CA VAL A 16 16.99 25.17 -31.98
C VAL A 16 16.60 25.32 -30.52
N PHE A 17 16.54 24.20 -29.80
CA PHE A 17 16.37 24.20 -28.35
C PHE A 17 17.69 24.48 -27.62
N PRO A 18 17.66 25.10 -26.43
CA PRO A 18 18.85 25.31 -25.61
C PRO A 18 19.57 24.00 -25.27
N GLN A 19 18.81 22.92 -25.06
CA GLN A 19 19.31 21.57 -24.81
C GLN A 19 18.49 20.54 -25.59
N GLY A 20 19.17 19.59 -26.24
CA GLY A 20 18.50 18.51 -26.97
C GLY A 20 18.02 17.36 -26.07
N ASN A 21 18.62 17.20 -24.88
CA ASN A 21 18.25 16.22 -23.88
C ASN A 21 18.24 16.89 -22.50
N LEU A 22 17.13 16.79 -21.79
CA LEU A 22 16.96 17.25 -20.42
C LEU A 22 16.59 16.07 -19.51
N THR A 23 17.09 16.07 -18.29
CA THR A 23 16.67 15.12 -17.26
C THR A 23 16.15 15.88 -16.06
N VAL A 24 14.94 15.56 -15.62
CA VAL A 24 14.29 16.17 -14.47
C VAL A 24 13.88 15.08 -13.49
N VAL A 25 14.06 15.35 -12.21
CA VAL A 25 13.68 14.47 -11.12
C VAL A 25 12.63 15.18 -10.28
N ILE A 26 11.46 14.56 -10.08
CA ILE A 26 10.35 15.14 -9.32
C ILE A 26 9.75 14.10 -8.37
N PRO A 27 9.36 14.48 -7.15
CA PRO A 27 8.66 13.57 -6.26
C PRO A 27 7.23 13.32 -6.73
N GLU A 28 6.66 12.15 -6.45
CA GLU A 28 5.30 11.82 -6.85
C GLU A 28 4.23 12.73 -6.22
N ASP A 29 4.52 13.34 -5.07
CA ASP A 29 3.61 14.25 -4.36
C ASP A 29 3.62 15.70 -4.92
N THR A 30 4.37 15.92 -6.01
CA THR A 30 4.40 17.16 -6.78
C THR A 30 2.98 17.61 -7.11
N LYS A 31 2.66 18.86 -6.78
CA LYS A 31 1.29 19.37 -6.96
C LYS A 31 0.94 19.54 -8.42
N VAL A 32 -0.29 19.20 -8.77
CA VAL A 32 -0.84 19.50 -10.11
C VAL A 32 -0.77 21.01 -10.36
N ASN A 33 -0.48 21.35 -11.62
CA ASN A 33 -0.16 22.70 -12.13
C ASN A 33 1.22 23.24 -11.75
N THR A 34 2.08 22.44 -11.12
CA THR A 34 3.49 22.83 -10.90
C THR A 34 4.24 22.83 -12.22
N VAL A 35 5.09 23.85 -12.42
CA VAL A 35 6.03 23.93 -13.54
C VAL A 35 7.13 22.89 -13.33
N ILE A 36 7.28 21.97 -14.28
CA ILE A 36 8.27 20.90 -14.26
C ILE A 36 9.51 21.31 -15.05
N VAL A 37 9.31 21.95 -16.19
CA VAL A 37 10.41 22.52 -16.99
C VAL A 37 10.10 23.98 -17.31
N PRO A 38 10.93 24.92 -16.81
CA PRO A 38 10.71 26.34 -17.03
C PRO A 38 10.96 26.71 -18.50
N ARG A 39 10.34 27.80 -18.96
CA ARG A 39 10.40 28.22 -20.37
C ARG A 39 11.81 28.38 -20.90
N GLU A 40 12.76 28.80 -20.07
CA GLU A 40 14.14 29.11 -20.47
C GLU A 40 14.88 27.86 -20.96
N GLU A 41 14.44 26.67 -20.57
CA GLU A 41 15.06 25.39 -20.94
C GLU A 41 14.41 24.77 -22.18
N VAL A 42 13.16 25.14 -22.50
CA VAL A 42 12.33 24.51 -23.54
C VAL A 42 11.83 25.46 -24.63
N SER A 43 12.19 26.74 -24.58
CA SER A 43 11.88 27.68 -25.66
C SER A 43 12.91 27.56 -26.77
N ALA A 44 12.51 27.03 -27.92
CA ALA A 44 13.33 27.02 -29.11
C ALA A 44 13.42 28.41 -29.75
N SER A 45 14.59 28.74 -30.27
CA SER A 45 14.83 29.96 -31.06
C SER A 45 15.09 29.60 -32.51
N ASP A 46 14.61 30.44 -33.42
CA ASP A 46 14.90 30.34 -34.85
C ASP A 46 15.78 31.50 -35.29
N ALA A 47 16.84 31.22 -36.07
CA ALA A 47 17.77 32.24 -36.55
C ALA A 47 17.12 33.18 -37.59
N ASP A 48 16.07 32.71 -38.26
CA ASP A 48 15.26 33.49 -39.19
C ASP A 48 14.26 34.39 -38.46
N MET A 49 14.24 34.36 -37.12
CA MET A 49 13.27 35.07 -36.28
C MET A 49 11.81 34.68 -36.58
N ASP A 50 11.61 33.50 -37.18
CA ASP A 50 10.30 32.91 -37.41
C ASP A 50 9.64 32.51 -36.07
N THR A 51 8.30 32.47 -36.08
CA THR A 51 7.53 32.11 -34.89
C THR A 51 7.53 30.60 -34.71
N VAL A 52 8.22 30.10 -33.67
CA VAL A 52 8.27 28.67 -33.38
C VAL A 52 6.99 28.19 -32.71
N TYR A 53 6.41 27.08 -33.15
CA TYR A 53 5.26 26.40 -32.58
C TYR A 53 5.67 25.06 -32.00
N CYS A 54 5.38 24.85 -30.72
CA CYS A 54 5.73 23.64 -29.98
C CYS A 54 4.52 22.76 -29.71
N GLU A 55 4.75 21.45 -29.73
CA GLU A 55 3.81 20.40 -29.37
C GLU A 55 4.51 19.38 -28.47
N LEU A 56 3.82 18.93 -27.42
CA LEU A 56 4.35 17.93 -26.50
C LEU A 56 3.79 16.56 -26.87
N ILE A 57 4.69 15.62 -27.12
CA ILE A 57 4.36 14.23 -27.41
C ILE A 57 4.74 13.40 -26.19
N THR A 58 3.77 12.64 -25.66
CA THR A 58 3.94 11.72 -24.54
C THR A 58 4.07 10.28 -25.03
N VAL A 59 4.75 9.45 -24.24
CA VAL A 59 4.73 8.00 -24.46
C VAL A 59 3.45 7.38 -23.93
N THR A 60 2.95 6.35 -24.63
CA THR A 60 1.74 5.60 -24.28
C THR A 60 1.75 5.18 -22.81
N GLY A 61 0.68 5.52 -22.09
CA GLY A 61 0.53 5.20 -20.66
C GLY A 61 0.90 6.36 -19.72
N THR A 62 1.53 7.42 -20.25
CA THR A 62 1.78 8.67 -19.52
C THR A 62 1.07 9.88 -20.14
N ASP A 63 0.11 9.59 -21.02
CA ASP A 63 -0.72 10.59 -21.68
C ASP A 63 -1.53 11.40 -20.66
N GLY A 64 -1.50 12.72 -20.83
CA GLY A 64 -2.24 13.66 -19.98
C GLY A 64 -1.64 13.92 -18.59
N TYR A 65 -0.48 13.35 -18.25
CA TYR A 65 0.24 13.74 -17.02
C TYR A 65 0.96 15.07 -17.17
N PHE A 66 1.48 15.38 -18.35
CA PHE A 66 2.24 16.59 -18.63
C PHE A 66 1.62 17.35 -19.80
N ALA A 67 1.70 18.66 -19.75
CA ALA A 67 1.23 19.53 -20.82
C ALA A 67 2.12 20.77 -20.95
N ILE A 68 2.03 21.42 -22.10
CA ILE A 68 2.69 22.71 -22.34
C ILE A 68 1.71 23.86 -22.17
N LYS A 69 2.17 24.94 -21.55
CA LYS A 69 1.47 26.22 -21.50
C LYS A 69 2.12 27.18 -22.50
N GLY A 70 1.36 27.59 -23.51
CA GLY A 70 1.84 28.47 -24.59
C GLY A 70 2.50 27.68 -25.72
N VAL A 71 2.09 27.93 -26.96
CA VAL A 71 2.62 27.22 -28.13
C VAL A 71 3.92 27.82 -28.65
N ASN A 72 4.22 29.09 -28.38
CA ASN A 72 5.43 29.75 -28.89
C ASN A 72 6.55 29.92 -27.85
N ASN A 73 6.20 29.86 -26.57
CA ASN A 73 7.14 29.94 -25.45
C ASN A 73 6.67 28.93 -24.39
N PRO A 74 6.85 27.63 -24.64
CA PRO A 74 6.23 26.61 -23.83
C PRO A 74 6.84 26.59 -22.43
N THR A 75 6.01 26.29 -21.45
CA THR A 75 6.44 25.81 -20.13
C THR A 75 5.80 24.45 -19.93
N ILE A 76 6.58 23.45 -19.53
CA ILE A 76 6.03 22.11 -19.26
C ILE A 76 5.55 22.08 -17.80
N TYR A 77 4.30 21.69 -17.59
CA TYR A 77 3.70 21.61 -16.26
C TYR A 77 2.99 20.28 -16.05
N LEU A 78 2.83 19.90 -14.79
CA LEU A 78 2.13 18.69 -14.39
C LEU A 78 0.62 18.91 -14.43
N GLN A 79 -0.12 18.08 -15.16
CA GLN A 79 -1.57 18.17 -15.32
C GLN A 79 -2.34 17.15 -14.47
N LYS A 80 -1.70 16.04 -14.08
CA LYS A 80 -2.32 14.96 -13.29
C LYS A 80 -1.38 14.54 -12.16
N ALA A 81 -1.95 14.15 -11.02
CA ALA A 81 -1.18 13.63 -9.89
C ALA A 81 -0.37 12.40 -10.31
N LEU A 82 0.89 12.35 -9.90
CA LEU A 82 1.78 11.23 -10.17
C LEU A 82 1.49 10.07 -9.20
N ASP A 83 1.93 8.89 -9.57
CA ASP A 83 1.79 7.66 -8.80
C ASP A 83 3.01 6.79 -9.11
N PHE A 84 3.94 6.72 -8.16
CA PHE A 84 5.23 6.06 -8.33
C PHE A 84 5.07 4.57 -8.62
N GLU A 85 4.07 3.92 -8.02
CA GLU A 85 3.79 2.49 -8.25
C GLU A 85 3.25 2.21 -9.66
N LYS A 86 2.64 3.19 -10.32
CA LYS A 86 2.22 3.06 -11.73
C LYS A 86 3.39 3.20 -12.71
N PHE A 87 4.23 4.22 -12.52
CA PHE A 87 5.43 4.44 -13.31
C PHE A 87 6.41 5.34 -12.56
N ASN A 88 7.71 5.01 -12.64
CA ASN A 88 8.78 5.77 -11.99
C ASN A 88 9.66 6.56 -12.98
N MET A 89 9.38 6.43 -14.28
CA MET A 89 10.08 7.15 -15.33
C MET A 89 9.17 7.33 -16.55
N THR A 90 9.29 8.47 -17.20
CA THR A 90 8.71 8.69 -18.54
C THR A 90 9.59 9.59 -19.39
N THR A 91 9.35 9.57 -20.69
CA THR A 91 10.03 10.43 -21.66
C THR A 91 8.99 11.28 -22.38
N LEU A 92 9.27 12.57 -22.45
CA LEU A 92 8.49 13.54 -23.23
C LEU A 92 9.32 13.97 -24.43
N VAL A 93 8.69 14.09 -25.59
CA VAL A 93 9.32 14.65 -26.79
C VAL A 93 8.66 16.00 -27.08
N LEU A 94 9.44 17.07 -26.96
CA LEU A 94 9.00 18.40 -27.34
C LEU A 94 9.38 18.64 -28.80
N TYR A 95 8.38 18.76 -29.64
CA TYR A 95 8.52 18.98 -31.07
C TYR A 95 8.27 20.45 -31.39
N ALA A 96 9.23 21.10 -32.06
CA ALA A 96 9.16 22.49 -32.51
C ALA A 96 9.12 22.55 -34.05
N ARG A 97 8.36 23.51 -34.57
CA ARG A 97 8.33 23.87 -36.00
C ARG A 97 8.22 25.37 -36.20
N ASP A 98 8.82 25.90 -37.25
CA ASP A 98 8.84 27.33 -37.61
C ASP A 98 7.55 27.84 -38.29
N ARG A 99 6.66 26.93 -38.72
CA ARG A 99 5.40 27.23 -39.40
C ARG A 99 4.20 26.64 -38.65
N PRO A 100 2.99 27.21 -38.80
CA PRO A 100 1.78 26.62 -38.22
C PRO A 100 1.41 25.29 -38.89
N VAL A 101 0.58 24.48 -38.21
CA VAL A 101 0.02 23.24 -38.79
C VAL A 101 -0.65 23.56 -40.14
N GLY A 102 -0.33 22.80 -41.18
CA GLY A 102 -1.01 22.90 -42.47
C GLY A 102 -0.55 24.07 -43.35
N SER A 103 0.58 24.72 -43.02
CA SER A 103 1.28 25.59 -43.96
C SER A 103 1.62 24.83 -45.25
N SER A 104 1.47 25.49 -46.40
CA SER A 104 1.94 24.97 -47.70
C SER A 104 3.44 25.16 -47.91
N ASP A 105 4.07 26.00 -47.09
CA ASP A 105 5.50 26.29 -47.19
C ASP A 105 6.35 25.20 -46.54
N PRO A 106 7.59 24.97 -47.01
CA PRO A 106 8.55 24.13 -46.32
C PRO A 106 8.71 24.57 -44.86
N THR A 107 8.67 23.59 -43.96
CA THR A 107 8.69 23.78 -42.51
C THR A 107 9.94 23.12 -41.96
N ASN A 108 10.78 23.86 -41.24
CA ASN A 108 11.90 23.31 -40.50
C ASN A 108 11.46 22.95 -39.08
N THR A 109 12.14 21.95 -38.51
CA THR A 109 11.67 21.30 -37.28
C THR A 109 12.85 20.94 -36.37
N ALA A 110 12.56 20.82 -35.08
CA ALA A 110 13.49 20.32 -34.10
C ALA A 110 12.78 19.53 -33.00
N THR A 111 13.55 18.70 -32.29
CA THR A 111 13.06 17.95 -31.15
C THR A 111 14.00 18.10 -29.96
N ALA A 112 13.42 18.16 -28.76
CA ALA A 112 14.12 17.98 -27.50
C ALA A 112 13.47 16.83 -26.73
N THR A 113 14.30 16.03 -26.07
CA THR A 113 13.85 14.88 -25.28
C THR A 113 13.98 15.21 -23.80
N ILE A 114 12.91 15.01 -23.04
CA ILE A 114 12.86 15.28 -21.60
C ILE A 114 12.63 13.95 -20.88
N ASN A 115 13.62 13.49 -20.12
CA ASN A 115 13.53 12.31 -19.27
C ASN A 115 13.06 12.75 -17.89
N VAL A 116 11.89 12.28 -17.48
CA VAL A 116 11.31 12.59 -16.17
C VAL A 116 11.44 11.35 -15.29
N HIS A 117 12.22 11.47 -14.22
CA HIS A 117 12.29 10.47 -13.15
C HIS A 117 11.37 10.89 -12.02
N ILE A 118 10.55 9.95 -11.55
CA ILE A 118 9.65 10.15 -10.43
C ILE A 118 10.29 9.50 -9.21
N GLU A 119 10.43 10.24 -8.12
CA GLU A 119 10.87 9.73 -6.82
C GLU A 119 9.65 9.41 -5.95
N GLN A 120 9.71 8.29 -5.23
CA GLN A 120 8.69 7.95 -4.25
C GLN A 120 8.70 8.99 -3.13
N ALA A 121 7.52 9.45 -2.74
CA ALA A 121 7.34 10.38 -1.65
C ALA A 121 6.50 9.73 -0.56
N ASP A 122 6.66 10.19 0.68
CA ASP A 122 5.91 9.68 1.82
C ASP A 122 4.47 10.17 1.71
N THR A 123 3.62 9.42 1.02
CA THR A 123 2.23 9.77 0.68
C THR A 123 1.23 8.79 1.28
N LYS A 124 1.66 7.59 1.65
CA LYS A 124 0.82 6.52 2.21
C LYS A 124 1.16 6.33 3.70
N PRO A 125 0.19 5.96 4.55
CA PRO A 125 0.47 5.57 5.92
C PRO A 125 0.81 4.07 6.02
N PRO A 126 1.39 3.61 7.15
CA PRO A 126 1.59 2.19 7.41
C PRO A 126 0.31 1.37 7.32
N TRP A 127 0.40 0.09 6.97
CA TRP A 127 -0.70 -0.88 6.94
C TRP A 127 -0.39 -2.11 7.78
N PHE A 128 -1.34 -2.54 8.62
CA PHE A 128 -1.26 -3.83 9.31
C PHE A 128 -1.43 -5.01 8.34
N LYS A 129 -0.67 -6.09 8.53
CA LYS A 129 -0.70 -7.30 7.71
C LYS A 129 -1.10 -8.53 8.55
N PRO A 130 -1.90 -9.46 8.00
CA PRO A 130 -2.50 -9.43 6.66
C PRO A 130 -3.63 -8.38 6.55
N CYS A 131 -3.82 -7.88 5.33
CA CYS A 131 -4.90 -6.97 4.97
C CYS A 131 -5.39 -7.27 3.55
N SER A 132 -6.58 -6.80 3.23
CA SER A 132 -7.18 -6.91 1.90
C SER A 132 -7.35 -5.52 1.28
N PHE A 133 -7.02 -5.40 -0.01
CA PHE A 133 -7.23 -4.18 -0.75
C PHE A 133 -8.73 -3.99 -1.01
N VAL A 134 -9.23 -2.79 -0.76
CA VAL A 134 -10.66 -2.46 -0.95
C VAL A 134 -10.92 -1.76 -2.28
N ASN A 135 -9.87 -1.35 -2.97
CA ASN A 135 -9.90 -0.57 -4.19
C ASN A 135 -9.07 -1.23 -5.29
N THR A 136 -9.41 -0.92 -6.54
CA THR A 136 -8.82 -1.53 -7.74
C THR A 136 -7.37 -1.11 -7.99
N ASP A 137 -6.99 0.06 -7.50
CA ASP A 137 -5.64 0.65 -7.60
C ASP A 137 -4.73 0.28 -6.41
N ASN A 138 -5.17 -0.60 -5.51
CA ASN A 138 -4.40 -1.11 -4.37
C ASN A 138 -3.83 -0.02 -3.43
N SER A 139 -4.38 1.19 -3.44
CA SER A 139 -3.94 2.29 -2.58
C SER A 139 -4.47 2.23 -1.13
N ILE A 140 -5.42 1.34 -0.82
CA ILE A 140 -6.00 1.19 0.53
C ILE A 140 -6.08 -0.29 0.92
N CYS A 141 -5.38 -0.67 1.99
CA CYS A 141 -5.39 -2.03 2.54
C CYS A 141 -5.94 -2.05 3.97
N ILE A 142 -6.99 -2.84 4.22
CA ILE A 142 -7.66 -2.90 5.52
C ILE A 142 -7.42 -4.27 6.16
N SER A 143 -6.92 -4.29 7.39
CA SER A 143 -6.77 -5.52 8.17
C SER A 143 -8.10 -5.92 8.81
N SER A 144 -8.40 -7.21 8.84
CA SER A 144 -9.56 -7.76 9.56
C SER A 144 -9.41 -7.73 11.09
N GLY A 145 -8.25 -7.31 11.59
CA GLY A 145 -7.91 -7.33 13.01
C GLY A 145 -7.24 -8.63 13.44
N TYR A 146 -6.90 -8.68 14.72
CA TYR A 146 -6.16 -9.74 15.37
C TYR A 146 -6.99 -10.30 16.52
N THR A 147 -6.85 -11.59 16.80
CA THR A 147 -7.50 -12.24 17.94
C THR A 147 -6.46 -12.91 18.81
N GLY A 148 -6.61 -12.83 20.13
CA GLY A 148 -5.74 -13.51 21.10
C GLY A 148 -6.55 -14.10 22.23
N THR A 149 -5.93 -14.98 23.00
CA THR A 149 -6.57 -15.62 24.16
C THR A 149 -5.64 -15.54 25.36
N VAL A 150 -6.22 -15.26 26.54
CA VAL A 150 -5.51 -15.27 27.83
C VAL A 150 -6.35 -16.00 28.87
N ASN A 151 -5.68 -16.63 29.83
CA ASN A 151 -6.37 -17.24 30.97
C ASN A 151 -6.68 -16.18 32.02
N ILE A 152 -7.86 -16.26 32.63
CA ILE A 152 -8.22 -15.43 33.77
C ILE A 152 -7.29 -15.68 34.96
N TYR A 153 -6.95 -14.63 35.71
CA TYR A 153 -6.04 -14.64 36.87
C TYR A 153 -4.60 -15.08 36.60
N GLU A 154 -4.23 -15.34 35.34
CA GLU A 154 -2.85 -15.65 34.96
C GLU A 154 -2.18 -14.45 34.29
N LEU A 155 -0.93 -14.24 34.64
CA LEU A 155 -0.07 -13.25 33.99
C LEU A 155 0.86 -13.97 33.01
N SER A 156 0.65 -13.75 31.71
CA SER A 156 1.61 -14.19 30.70
C SER A 156 2.85 -13.29 30.75
N THR A 157 4.03 -13.88 30.95
CA THR A 157 5.32 -13.18 30.88
C THR A 157 5.85 -13.05 29.45
N GLU A 158 5.38 -13.89 28.55
CA GLU A 158 5.75 -13.90 27.13
C GLU A 158 4.77 -13.05 26.29
N PRO A 159 5.20 -12.60 25.09
CA PRO A 159 4.30 -11.98 24.12
C PRO A 159 3.09 -12.87 23.80
N LEU A 160 1.92 -12.25 23.72
CA LEU A 160 0.67 -12.91 23.41
C LEU A 160 0.69 -13.46 21.98
N ARG A 161 0.18 -14.69 21.84
CA ARG A 161 0.00 -15.32 20.53
C ARG A 161 -1.30 -14.80 19.91
N LEU A 162 -1.16 -14.09 18.79
CA LEU A 162 -2.28 -13.55 18.03
C LEU A 162 -2.58 -14.39 16.79
N GLN A 163 -3.82 -14.33 16.31
CA GLN A 163 -4.31 -14.94 15.09
C GLN A 163 -5.08 -13.90 14.26
N PRO A 164 -4.60 -13.58 13.04
CA PRO A 164 -3.24 -13.85 12.55
C PRO A 164 -2.20 -13.24 13.49
N GLY A 165 -0.93 -13.65 13.41
CA GLY A 165 0.10 -13.10 14.27
C GLY A 165 1.51 -13.30 13.71
N PRO A 166 2.49 -12.50 14.16
CA PRO A 166 2.40 -11.43 15.16
C PRO A 166 1.70 -10.15 14.63
N LEU A 167 1.44 -9.18 15.53
CA LEU A 167 1.09 -7.80 15.13
C LEU A 167 2.22 -7.26 14.25
N PHE A 168 1.88 -6.84 13.04
CA PHE A 168 2.88 -6.43 12.06
C PHE A 168 2.31 -5.40 11.12
N ALA A 169 2.96 -4.24 11.01
CA ALA A 169 2.64 -3.19 10.07
C ALA A 169 3.82 -2.89 9.14
N VAL A 170 3.52 -2.49 7.92
CA VAL A 170 4.50 -2.14 6.88
C VAL A 170 4.12 -0.81 6.25
N ASP A 171 5.12 0.01 5.93
CA ASP A 171 4.90 1.21 5.15
C ASP A 171 4.89 0.86 3.65
N PRO A 172 3.87 1.26 2.88
CA PRO A 172 3.82 1.03 1.45
C PRO A 172 4.85 1.85 0.67
N ASP A 173 5.33 2.97 1.22
CA ASP A 173 6.34 3.82 0.59
C ASP A 173 7.74 3.21 0.81
N TYR A 174 7.97 2.04 0.20
CA TYR A 174 9.07 1.11 0.52
C TYR A 174 10.50 1.62 0.25
N LEU A 175 10.68 2.70 -0.50
CA LEU A 175 11.97 3.38 -0.65
C LEU A 175 12.26 4.36 0.50
N ILE A 176 11.23 4.67 1.29
CA ILE A 176 11.29 5.53 2.46
C ILE A 176 11.32 4.65 3.71
N ASN A 177 12.53 4.40 4.20
CA ASN A 177 12.76 3.47 5.31
C ASN A 177 12.54 4.14 6.68
N GLU A 178 11.36 4.71 6.89
CA GLU A 178 10.97 5.34 8.16
C GLU A 178 10.54 4.30 9.18
N LYS A 179 10.98 4.48 10.43
CA LYS A 179 10.68 3.53 11.51
C LYS A 179 9.21 3.60 11.89
N ILE A 180 8.53 2.45 11.91
CA ILE A 180 7.18 2.32 12.44
C ILE A 180 7.24 2.03 13.95
N VAL A 181 6.43 2.76 14.72
CA VAL A 181 6.28 2.57 16.16
C VAL A 181 4.85 2.20 16.53
N TYR A 182 4.71 1.28 17.49
CA TYR A 182 3.42 0.74 17.95
C TYR A 182 2.99 1.35 19.28
N SER A 183 1.68 1.55 19.47
CA SER A 183 1.09 1.99 20.74
C SER A 183 -0.33 1.47 20.92
N VAL A 184 -0.76 1.27 22.18
CA VAL A 184 -2.16 0.95 22.50
C VAL A 184 -2.90 2.27 22.75
N VAL A 185 -3.84 2.61 21.87
CA VAL A 185 -4.57 3.90 21.89
C VAL A 185 -6.01 3.78 22.38
N GLY A 186 -6.54 2.56 22.49
CA GLY A 186 -7.91 2.32 22.94
C GLY A 186 -8.12 0.92 23.51
N GLY A 187 -9.22 0.73 24.24
CA GLY A 187 -9.64 -0.58 24.75
C GLY A 187 -8.89 -1.12 25.98
N ASN A 188 -7.92 -0.37 26.51
CA ASN A 188 -7.03 -0.81 27.60
C ASN A 188 -7.16 0.08 28.85
N ALA A 189 -8.38 0.42 29.27
CA ALA A 189 -8.61 1.35 30.38
C ALA A 189 -7.94 0.88 31.69
N GLU A 190 -7.88 -0.42 31.92
CA GLU A 190 -7.29 -1.06 33.11
C GLU A 190 -5.76 -1.19 33.05
N LYS A 191 -5.15 -0.80 31.91
CA LYS A 191 -3.71 -0.91 31.64
C LYS A 191 -3.18 -2.33 31.84
N ILE A 192 -3.97 -3.32 31.45
CA ILE A 192 -3.64 -4.75 31.54
C ILE A 192 -2.64 -5.13 30.47
N PHE A 193 -2.78 -4.57 29.27
CA PHE A 193 -1.91 -4.89 28.14
C PHE A 193 -0.89 -3.78 27.88
N SER A 194 0.21 -4.13 27.22
CA SER A 194 1.21 -3.20 26.73
C SER A 194 1.75 -3.71 25.40
N VAL A 195 2.00 -2.82 24.45
CA VAL A 195 2.69 -3.17 23.21
C VAL A 195 4.12 -2.63 23.27
N ASP A 196 5.08 -3.44 22.84
CA ASP A 196 6.44 -2.99 22.61
C ASP A 196 6.47 -2.07 21.38
N SER A 197 7.06 -0.88 21.53
CA SER A 197 6.98 0.16 20.50
C SER A 197 7.69 -0.20 19.20
N ASP A 198 8.69 -1.08 19.25
CA ASP A 198 9.54 -1.36 18.10
C ASP A 198 9.17 -2.67 17.41
N THR A 199 8.74 -3.66 18.20
CA THR A 199 8.45 -5.01 17.72
C THR A 199 6.96 -5.29 17.52
N GLY A 200 6.07 -4.47 18.09
CA GLY A 200 4.63 -4.73 18.08
C GLY A 200 4.20 -5.88 18.99
N ASN A 201 5.11 -6.44 19.79
CA ASN A 201 4.81 -7.53 20.72
C ASN A 201 3.84 -7.06 21.81
N LEU A 202 2.64 -7.61 21.80
CA LEU A 202 1.63 -7.36 22.82
C LEU A 202 1.87 -8.26 24.03
N THR A 203 1.97 -7.68 25.22
CA THR A 203 2.27 -8.37 26.49
C THR A 203 1.26 -7.98 27.56
N MET A 204 1.22 -8.77 28.64
CA MET A 204 0.42 -8.45 29.82
C MET A 204 1.28 -7.79 30.89
N LYS A 205 0.79 -6.71 31.47
CA LYS A 205 1.32 -6.07 32.68
C LYS A 205 0.63 -6.57 33.94
N ARG A 206 -0.63 -7.02 33.82
CA ARG A 206 -1.46 -7.55 34.92
C ARG A 206 -2.30 -8.71 34.40
N ALA A 207 -2.74 -9.59 35.30
CA ALA A 207 -3.68 -10.65 34.96
C ALA A 207 -5.08 -10.06 34.70
N ALA A 208 -5.84 -10.69 33.79
CA ALA A 208 -7.25 -10.38 33.61
C ALA A 208 -8.04 -10.82 34.86
N THR A 209 -9.02 -10.02 35.28
CA THR A 209 -9.80 -10.26 36.50
C THR A 209 -11.29 -10.51 36.24
N SER A 210 -11.76 -10.34 35.01
CA SER A 210 -13.09 -10.75 34.57
C SER A 210 -12.98 -11.65 33.34
N LEU A 211 -14.06 -12.35 33.00
CA LEU A 211 -14.16 -13.17 31.78
C LEU A 211 -14.54 -12.34 30.54
N ASP A 212 -14.63 -11.02 30.67
CA ASP A 212 -14.99 -10.15 29.55
C ASP A 212 -13.83 -10.07 28.56
N SER A 213 -14.15 -10.09 27.26
CA SER A 213 -13.15 -9.86 26.22
C SER A 213 -12.69 -8.39 26.20
N TYR A 214 -11.41 -8.18 25.90
CA TYR A 214 -10.86 -6.85 25.66
C TYR A 214 -10.81 -6.56 24.16
N SER A 215 -11.30 -5.40 23.73
CA SER A 215 -11.18 -4.94 22.34
C SER A 215 -10.20 -3.78 22.27
N LEU A 216 -8.93 -4.09 22.01
CA LEU A 216 -7.84 -3.11 21.97
C LEU A 216 -7.78 -2.43 20.61
N GLN A 217 -7.39 -1.16 20.60
CA GLN A 217 -6.98 -0.45 19.39
C GLN A 217 -5.48 -0.23 19.46
N VAL A 218 -4.75 -0.88 18.55
CA VAL A 218 -3.30 -0.76 18.43
C VAL A 218 -2.99 0.09 17.21
N MET A 219 -2.26 1.18 17.43
CA MET A 219 -1.81 2.10 16.40
C MET A 219 -0.38 1.76 15.99
N ALA A 220 -0.11 1.78 14.70
CA ALA A 220 1.24 1.77 14.12
C ALA A 220 1.42 3.06 13.33
N ALA A 221 2.47 3.84 13.62
CA ALA A 221 2.73 5.13 13.00
C ALA A 221 4.20 5.32 12.65
N GLN A 222 4.50 6.11 11.62
CA GLN A 222 5.88 6.51 11.36
C GLN A 222 6.40 7.42 12.50
N ILE A 223 7.66 7.23 12.90
CA ILE A 223 8.25 7.96 14.03
C ILE A 223 8.38 9.47 13.77
N ASN A 224 8.60 9.87 12.53
CA ASN A 224 8.75 11.26 12.10
C ASN A 224 7.40 11.98 11.96
N ASN A 225 6.30 11.24 11.77
CA ASN A 225 4.96 11.79 11.56
C ASN A 225 3.85 10.90 12.13
N ILE A 226 3.37 11.26 13.32
CA ILE A 226 2.29 10.52 13.99
C ILE A 226 0.94 10.57 13.25
N GLN A 227 0.75 11.50 12.30
CA GLN A 227 -0.46 11.55 11.46
C GLN A 227 -0.45 10.48 10.36
N LYS A 228 0.71 9.86 10.11
CA LYS A 228 0.87 8.73 9.20
C LYS A 228 0.76 7.43 9.97
N TYR A 229 -0.48 6.99 10.16
CA TYR A 229 -0.77 5.84 11.00
C TYR A 229 -1.86 4.94 10.46
N ALA A 230 -1.86 3.71 10.93
CA ALA A 230 -2.99 2.80 10.88
C ALA A 230 -3.36 2.32 12.28
N ILE A 231 -4.62 1.88 12.42
CA ILE A 231 -5.13 1.26 13.64
C ILE A 231 -5.62 -0.14 13.29
N ALA A 232 -5.22 -1.13 14.09
CA ALA A 232 -5.78 -2.46 14.08
C ALA A 232 -6.57 -2.73 15.36
N SER A 233 -7.70 -3.42 15.19
CA SER A 233 -8.47 -3.98 16.30
C SER A 233 -7.85 -5.30 16.75
N VAL A 234 -7.64 -5.45 18.06
CA VAL A 234 -7.14 -6.69 18.67
C VAL A 234 -8.15 -7.15 19.71
N GLU A 235 -8.85 -8.25 19.44
CA GLU A 235 -9.78 -8.86 20.38
C GLU A 235 -9.03 -9.90 21.24
N ILE A 236 -8.96 -9.67 22.55
CA ILE A 236 -8.40 -10.62 23.51
C ILE A 236 -9.54 -11.29 24.26
N LYS A 237 -9.74 -12.58 24.00
CA LYS A 237 -10.71 -13.40 24.71
C LYS A 237 -10.12 -13.88 26.03
N VAL A 238 -10.82 -13.63 27.13
CA VAL A 238 -10.44 -14.16 28.43
C VAL A 238 -11.18 -15.47 28.63
N VAL A 239 -10.42 -16.55 28.84
CA VAL A 239 -10.97 -17.88 29.08
C VAL A 239 -10.72 -18.31 30.51
N GLY A 240 -11.61 -19.17 31.01
CA GLY A 240 -11.37 -19.89 32.25
C GLY A 240 -10.08 -20.70 32.14
N LYS A 241 -9.36 -20.82 33.25
CA LYS A 241 -8.19 -21.68 33.31
C LYS A 241 -8.62 -23.14 33.15
N ASN A 242 -8.04 -23.84 32.17
CA ASN A 242 -8.17 -25.28 32.03
C ASN A 242 -7.18 -25.98 32.97
N ASN A 243 -7.66 -26.48 34.10
CA ASN A 243 -6.85 -27.17 35.11
C ASN A 243 -6.79 -28.69 34.90
N HIS A 244 -7.71 -29.26 34.12
CA HIS A 244 -7.88 -30.70 33.96
C HIS A 244 -7.91 -31.06 32.46
N PRO A 245 -7.15 -32.07 32.01
CA PRO A 245 -7.30 -32.59 30.66
C PRO A 245 -8.54 -33.52 30.58
N PRO A 246 -9.16 -33.65 29.40
CA PRO A 246 -10.27 -34.57 29.23
C PRO A 246 -9.81 -36.03 29.43
N TYR A 247 -10.65 -36.83 30.06
CA TYR A 247 -10.38 -38.24 30.36
C TYR A 247 -11.56 -39.13 29.97
N PHE A 248 -11.28 -40.39 29.63
CA PHE A 248 -12.33 -41.38 29.43
C PHE A 248 -12.76 -41.96 30.78
N GLU A 249 -14.06 -42.01 31.04
CA GLU A 249 -14.61 -42.58 32.27
C GLU A 249 -14.29 -44.07 32.44
N LYS A 250 -14.04 -44.78 31.32
CA LYS A 250 -13.74 -46.20 31.31
C LYS A 250 -12.46 -46.48 30.52
N ASN A 251 -11.69 -47.45 31.00
CA ASN A 251 -10.48 -47.92 30.32
C ASN A 251 -10.78 -48.89 29.16
N THR A 252 -12.01 -49.40 29.05
CA THR A 252 -12.39 -50.36 28.02
C THR A 252 -13.86 -50.19 27.65
N TYR A 253 -14.12 -50.16 26.34
CA TYR A 253 -15.45 -50.08 25.75
C TYR A 253 -15.68 -51.29 24.86
N TYR A 254 -16.83 -51.95 25.01
CA TYR A 254 -17.18 -53.15 24.27
C TYR A 254 -18.19 -52.82 23.18
N GLY A 255 -17.86 -53.18 21.93
CA GLY A 255 -18.71 -53.02 20.77
C GLY A 255 -18.91 -54.34 20.02
N THR A 256 -19.94 -54.39 19.18
CA THR A 256 -20.27 -55.54 18.33
C THR A 256 -20.45 -55.09 16.89
N VAL A 257 -20.06 -55.94 15.95
CA VAL A 257 -20.16 -55.72 14.50
C VAL A 257 -20.72 -56.96 13.82
N PHE A 258 -21.33 -56.78 12.64
CA PHE A 258 -21.75 -57.90 11.80
C PHE A 258 -20.59 -58.38 10.93
N VAL A 259 -20.61 -59.67 10.57
CA VAL A 259 -19.67 -60.23 9.60
C VAL A 259 -19.92 -59.63 8.21
N ASN A 260 -18.88 -59.50 7.40
CA ASN A 260 -18.91 -58.95 6.03
C ASN A 260 -19.27 -57.47 5.90
N LEU A 261 -19.08 -56.67 6.95
CA LEU A 261 -19.20 -55.21 6.85
C LEU A 261 -18.01 -54.60 6.09
N VAL A 262 -18.30 -53.57 5.30
CA VAL A 262 -17.27 -52.79 4.59
C VAL A 262 -16.53 -51.85 5.55
N PRO A 263 -15.27 -51.47 5.26
CA PRO A 263 -14.55 -50.46 6.03
C PRO A 263 -15.35 -49.15 6.16
N GLY A 264 -15.33 -48.56 7.36
CA GLY A 264 -16.13 -47.36 7.69
C GLY A 264 -17.54 -47.65 8.23
N SER A 265 -17.96 -48.92 8.34
CA SER A 265 -19.24 -49.29 8.98
C SER A 265 -19.23 -48.99 10.49
N PHE A 266 -20.40 -48.70 11.05
CA PHE A 266 -20.55 -48.42 12.48
C PHE A 266 -20.30 -49.66 13.36
N VAL A 267 -19.68 -49.41 14.51
CA VAL A 267 -19.64 -50.36 15.63
C VAL A 267 -20.86 -50.10 16.52
N PHE A 268 -21.58 -51.14 16.91
CA PHE A 268 -22.77 -51.04 17.76
C PHE A 268 -22.45 -51.33 19.22
N GLN A 269 -23.29 -50.82 20.13
CA GLN A 269 -23.17 -51.07 21.56
C GLN A 269 -23.29 -52.58 21.85
N SER A 270 -22.38 -53.14 22.66
CA SER A 270 -22.48 -54.55 23.04
C SER A 270 -23.82 -54.85 23.73
N GLY A 271 -24.57 -55.83 23.21
CA GLY A 271 -25.91 -56.18 23.69
C GLY A 271 -27.05 -55.32 23.15
N ASN A 272 -26.77 -54.27 22.36
CA ASN A 272 -27.80 -53.44 21.71
C ASN A 272 -27.37 -53.08 20.27
N LEU A 273 -27.90 -53.81 19.30
CA LEU A 273 -27.57 -53.68 17.88
C LEU A 273 -28.29 -52.52 17.17
N SER A 274 -29.14 -51.77 17.86
CA SER A 274 -29.88 -50.64 17.30
C SER A 274 -29.21 -49.28 17.57
N ALA A 275 -28.14 -49.24 18.37
CA ALA A 275 -27.45 -48.01 18.73
C ALA A 275 -25.94 -48.11 18.42
N PRO A 276 -25.36 -47.12 17.72
CA PRO A 276 -23.91 -47.05 17.54
C PRO A 276 -23.22 -46.87 18.90
N LEU A 277 -22.04 -47.48 19.06
CA LEU A 277 -21.22 -47.32 20.24
C LEU A 277 -20.76 -45.86 20.34
N LYS A 278 -21.26 -45.15 21.35
CA LYS A 278 -20.85 -43.78 21.65
C LYS A 278 -19.86 -43.79 22.80
N ILE A 279 -18.68 -43.22 22.58
CA ILE A 279 -17.65 -43.01 23.60
C ILE A 279 -17.59 -41.52 23.89
N THR A 280 -17.67 -41.15 25.18
CA THR A 280 -17.57 -39.77 25.65
C THR A 280 -16.35 -39.63 26.55
N ALA A 281 -15.67 -38.48 26.45
CA ALA A 281 -14.69 -38.05 27.43
C ALA A 281 -15.37 -37.04 28.38
N ALA A 282 -15.00 -37.10 29.66
CA ALA A 282 -15.37 -36.14 30.68
C ALA A 282 -14.21 -35.16 30.91
N ASP A 283 -14.53 -33.97 31.37
CA ASP A 283 -13.54 -32.94 31.71
C ASP A 283 -14.03 -32.18 32.95
N ASP A 284 -13.24 -32.24 34.02
CA ASP A 284 -13.59 -31.70 35.34
C ASP A 284 -13.63 -30.15 35.35
N ASP A 285 -13.16 -29.49 34.30
CA ASP A 285 -13.31 -28.03 34.16
C ASP A 285 -14.72 -27.61 33.70
N PHE A 286 -15.58 -28.55 33.27
CA PHE A 286 -16.90 -28.29 32.68
C PHE A 286 -18.07 -28.89 33.48
N ILE A 287 -17.98 -28.93 34.81
CA ILE A 287 -18.94 -29.65 35.69
C ILE A 287 -20.39 -29.11 35.66
N ASN A 288 -20.67 -27.95 35.03
CA ASN A 288 -22.00 -27.30 35.07
C ASN A 288 -22.55 -26.82 33.71
N VAL A 289 -22.39 -27.61 32.63
CA VAL A 289 -23.06 -27.32 31.34
C VAL A 289 -24.17 -28.31 31.05
#